data_AF-A0A836S585-F1
#
_entry.id   AF-A0A836S585-F1
#
_cell.length_a   1.000
_cell.length_b   1.000
_cell.length_c   1.000
_cell.angle_alpha   90.00
_cell.angle_beta   90.00
_cell.angle_gamma   90.00
#
_symmetry.space_group_name_H-M   'P 1'
#
loop_
_entity.id
_entity.type
_entity.pdbx_description
1 polymer ?
#
loop_
_entity_poly.entity_id
_entity_poly.type
_entity_poly.pdbx_seq_one_letter_code
_entity_poly.pdbx_strand_id
1 'polypeptide(L)'
;YLELGDKALIVQDTSYLAHYGDVDISIAWRGLRGVLAEGELFWLKLKGRGGVWLNSYGSIDKIELKPGERIIVDNFHFVALTEGTKWKIRKFGGWKSFLLGGEGLVVEVEGPGTILIQSRVLPQLVRLVRKYFKK
;
A
#
# COMPACT_ATOMS: atom_id res chain seq x y z
N TYR A 1 2.69 15.37 -3.97
CA TYR A 1 2.43 15.52 -5.41
C TYR A 1 3.45 14.70 -6.17
N LEU A 2 3.04 13.89 -7.12
CA LEU A 2 3.91 13.10 -8.00
C LEU A 2 3.42 13.28 -9.45
N GLU A 3 4.30 13.69 -10.34
CA GLU A 3 4.03 13.72 -11.77
C GLU A 3 4.15 12.32 -12.36
N LEU A 4 3.16 11.89 -13.15
CA LEU A 4 3.14 10.54 -13.72
C LEU A 4 3.96 10.45 -15.02
N GLY A 5 3.93 11.47 -15.87
CA GLY A 5 4.54 11.41 -17.20
C GLY A 5 4.02 10.20 -17.99
N ASP A 6 4.94 9.37 -18.53
CA ASP A 6 4.60 8.09 -19.19
C ASP A 6 4.62 6.88 -18.23
N LYS A 7 4.87 7.10 -16.93
CA LYS A 7 5.03 6.05 -15.92
C LYS A 7 3.71 5.80 -15.20
N ALA A 8 3.48 4.56 -14.78
CA ALA A 8 2.42 4.26 -13.81
C ALA A 8 2.93 4.23 -12.36
N LEU A 9 1.99 4.37 -11.43
CA LEU A 9 2.18 4.12 -10.00
C LEU A 9 1.23 3.03 -9.55
N ILE A 10 1.72 2.14 -8.69
CA ILE A 10 0.88 1.22 -7.92
C ILE A 10 0.71 1.84 -6.54
N VAL A 11 -0.53 2.00 -6.09
CA VAL A 11 -0.87 2.79 -4.90
C VAL A 11 -1.87 2.01 -4.02
N GLN A 12 -1.70 2.07 -2.70
CA GLN A 12 -2.72 1.58 -1.78
C GLN A 12 -4.01 2.40 -1.94
N ASP A 13 -5.17 1.76 -1.96
CA ASP A 13 -6.47 2.44 -2.06
C ASP A 13 -6.64 3.60 -1.07
N THR A 14 -6.26 3.42 0.19
CA THR A 14 -6.35 4.46 1.23
C THR A 14 -5.33 5.59 1.11
N SER A 15 -4.37 5.45 0.20
CA SER A 15 -3.29 6.43 -0.04
C SER A 15 -3.52 7.28 -1.30
N TYR A 16 -4.54 6.97 -2.09
CA TYR A 16 -4.95 7.85 -3.18
C TYR A 16 -5.78 9.02 -2.62
N LEU A 17 -5.38 10.26 -2.93
CA LEU A 17 -6.11 11.45 -2.53
C LEU A 17 -6.84 12.11 -3.70
N ALA A 18 -6.12 12.46 -4.76
CA ALA A 18 -6.66 13.15 -5.93
C ALA A 18 -5.70 13.05 -7.12
N HIS A 19 -6.17 13.40 -8.32
CA HIS A 19 -5.32 13.61 -9.49
C HIS A 19 -5.84 14.77 -10.34
N TYR A 20 -5.01 15.23 -11.27
CA TYR A 20 -5.42 16.10 -12.37
C TYR A 20 -4.84 15.58 -13.69
N GLY A 21 -5.45 16.00 -14.80
CA GLY A 21 -5.08 15.54 -16.14
C GLY A 21 -5.85 14.28 -16.54
N ASP A 22 -5.33 13.60 -17.56
CA ASP A 22 -5.91 12.39 -18.12
C ASP A 22 -5.23 11.17 -17.48
N VAL A 23 -5.71 10.79 -16.28
CA VAL A 23 -5.17 9.67 -15.49
C VAL A 23 -6.21 8.57 -15.38
N ASP A 24 -5.89 7.40 -15.94
CA ASP A 24 -6.66 6.18 -15.76
C ASP A 24 -6.35 5.56 -14.39
N ILE A 25 -7.42 5.17 -13.69
CA ILE A 25 -7.36 4.45 -12.42
C ILE A 25 -7.95 3.07 -12.63
N SER A 26 -7.11 2.05 -12.54
CA SER A 26 -7.53 0.64 -12.63
C SER A 26 -7.10 -0.14 -11.39
N ILE A 27 -7.61 -1.36 -11.22
CA ILE A 27 -7.21 -2.23 -10.10
C ILE A 27 -5.93 -2.98 -10.48
N ALA A 28 -4.84 -2.71 -9.77
CA ALA A 28 -3.58 -3.43 -9.91
C ALA A 28 -3.62 -4.81 -9.24
N TRP A 29 -4.28 -4.88 -8.09
CA TRP A 29 -4.43 -6.11 -7.32
C TRP A 29 -5.70 -6.03 -6.48
N ARG A 30 -6.38 -7.16 -6.37
CA ARG A 30 -7.51 -7.33 -5.48
C ARG A 30 -7.22 -8.50 -4.56
N GLY A 31 -7.34 -8.25 -3.26
CA GLY A 31 -7.14 -9.26 -2.23
C GLY A 31 -8.21 -10.34 -2.25
N LEU A 32 -7.98 -11.35 -1.42
CA LEU A 32 -8.95 -12.41 -1.16
C LEU A 32 -10.16 -11.80 -0.45
N ARG A 33 -11.35 -11.96 -1.04
CA ARG A 33 -12.63 -11.61 -0.42
C ARG A 33 -12.70 -12.17 1.00
N GLY A 34 -13.05 -11.32 1.97
CA GLY A 34 -13.35 -11.73 3.35
C GLY A 34 -12.15 -11.88 4.31
N VAL A 35 -10.92 -11.53 3.93
CA VAL A 35 -9.74 -11.61 4.85
C VAL A 35 -9.68 -10.42 5.82
N LEU A 36 -10.33 -9.31 5.50
CA LEU A 36 -10.53 -8.16 6.39
C LEU A 36 -12.04 -8.03 6.59
N ALA A 37 -12.52 -8.26 7.80
CA ALA A 37 -13.93 -8.34 8.15
C ALA A 37 -14.78 -7.07 7.84
N GLU A 38 -14.18 -6.01 7.26
CA GLU A 38 -14.79 -4.69 7.05
C GLU A 38 -14.46 -4.06 5.68
N GLY A 39 -13.88 -4.77 4.71
CA GLY A 39 -13.64 -4.23 3.36
C GLY A 39 -12.76 -5.10 2.45
N GLU A 40 -12.94 -4.99 1.13
CA GLU A 40 -12.02 -5.59 0.16
C GLU A 40 -10.73 -4.76 0.12
N LEU A 41 -9.56 -5.36 0.40
CA LEU A 41 -8.26 -4.71 0.17
C LEU A 41 -7.96 -4.77 -1.32
N PHE A 42 -7.71 -3.63 -1.95
CA PHE A 42 -7.26 -3.55 -3.33
C PHE A 42 -6.19 -2.46 -3.49
N TRP A 43 -5.35 -2.63 -4.49
CA TRP A 43 -4.36 -1.64 -4.89
C TRP A 43 -4.73 -1.09 -6.25
N LEU A 44 -4.48 0.20 -6.43
CA LEU A 44 -4.78 0.94 -7.64
C LEU A 44 -3.54 1.02 -8.54
N LYS A 45 -3.74 0.96 -9.85
CA LYS A 45 -2.79 1.38 -10.86
C LYS A 45 -3.23 2.73 -11.38
N LEU A 46 -2.36 3.73 -11.26
CA LEU A 46 -2.55 5.08 -11.78
C LEU A 46 -1.65 5.26 -13.00
N LYS A 47 -2.19 5.53 -14.18
CA LYS A 47 -1.40 5.71 -15.41
C LYS A 47 -2.03 6.78 -16.30
N GLY A 48 -1.21 7.67 -16.86
CA GLY A 48 -1.67 8.67 -17.81
C GLY A 48 -0.93 9.99 -17.65
N ARG A 49 -1.43 11.04 -18.32
CA ARG A 49 -0.76 12.34 -18.39
C ARG A 49 -1.34 13.29 -17.34
N GLY A 50 -0.51 13.72 -16.40
CA GLY A 50 -0.88 14.62 -15.33
C GLY A 50 -0.11 14.30 -14.05
N GLY A 51 -0.74 14.54 -12.91
CA GLY A 51 -0.11 14.25 -11.63
C GLY A 51 -1.11 13.88 -10.54
N VAL A 52 -0.58 13.22 -9.50
CA VAL A 52 -1.35 12.63 -8.42
C VAL A 52 -0.92 13.19 -7.07
N TRP A 53 -1.89 13.35 -6.19
CA TRP A 53 -1.66 13.56 -4.77
C TRP A 53 -1.91 12.25 -4.04
N LEU A 54 -0.93 11.86 -3.25
CA LEU A 54 -1.01 10.74 -2.34
C LEU A 54 -1.09 11.27 -0.91
N ASN A 55 -1.78 10.54 -0.05
CA ASN A 55 -1.79 10.75 1.38
C ASN A 55 -1.24 9.52 2.11
N SER A 56 -0.90 9.71 3.37
CA SER A 56 -0.47 8.67 4.30
C SER A 56 -1.12 8.90 5.66
N TYR A 57 -1.16 7.86 6.47
CA TYR A 57 -1.36 8.00 7.90
C TYR A 57 0.01 8.13 8.59
N GLY A 58 0.35 9.33 9.01
CA GLY A 58 1.70 9.66 9.49
C GLY A 58 2.60 10.22 8.38
N SER A 59 3.92 10.16 8.57
CA SER A 59 4.93 10.60 7.60
C SER A 59 5.11 9.59 6.47
N ILE A 60 5.58 10.07 5.31
CA ILE A 60 6.01 9.23 4.18
C ILE A 60 7.53 9.13 4.18
N ASP A 61 8.05 7.90 4.13
CA ASP A 61 9.47 7.63 3.86
C ASP A 61 9.63 7.06 2.45
N LYS A 62 10.60 7.59 1.71
CA LYS A 62 10.96 7.15 0.35
C LYS A 62 12.17 6.24 0.41
N ILE A 63 12.04 5.02 -0.11
CA ILE A 63 13.13 4.05 -0.18
C ILE A 63 13.41 3.75 -1.66
N GLU A 64 14.66 3.95 -2.06
CA GLU A 64 15.15 3.60 -3.39
C GLU A 64 15.83 2.24 -3.33
N LEU A 65 15.38 1.31 -4.16
CA LEU A 65 15.95 -0.02 -4.31
C LEU A 65 16.76 -0.06 -5.60
N LYS A 66 18.03 -0.40 -5.51
CA LYS A 66 18.90 -0.71 -6.64
C LYS A 66 18.56 -2.07 -7.25
N PRO A 67 19.05 -2.41 -8.46
CA PRO A 67 18.84 -3.72 -9.05
C PRO A 67 19.23 -4.85 -8.09
N GLY A 68 18.29 -5.76 -7.80
CA GLY A 68 18.49 -6.91 -6.91
C GLY A 68 18.32 -6.62 -5.41
N GLU A 69 18.21 -5.37 -4.98
CA GLU A 69 17.87 -5.03 -3.59
C GLU A 69 16.40 -5.40 -3.31
N ARG A 70 16.15 -5.88 -2.10
CA ARG A 70 14.83 -6.36 -1.69
C ARG A 70 14.40 -5.75 -0.37
N ILE A 71 13.10 -5.52 -0.24
CA ILE A 71 12.46 -5.12 1.00
C ILE A 71 11.15 -5.89 1.19
N ILE A 72 10.83 -6.20 2.44
CA ILE A 72 9.54 -6.75 2.85
C ILE A 72 8.88 -5.71 3.75
N VAL A 73 7.67 -5.31 3.40
CA VAL A 73 6.91 -4.28 4.11
C VAL A 73 5.55 -4.85 4.51
N ASP A 74 5.10 -4.57 5.73
CA ASP A 74 3.71 -4.80 6.11
C ASP A 74 2.78 -4.06 5.14
N ASN A 75 1.77 -4.74 4.62
CA ASN A 75 0.83 -4.15 3.66
C ASN A 75 0.18 -2.86 4.17
N PHE A 76 -0.07 -2.72 5.47
CA PHE A 76 -0.65 -1.47 6.00
C PHE A 76 0.33 -0.29 6.02
N HIS A 77 1.64 -0.55 5.94
CA HIS A 77 2.66 0.48 5.86
C HIS A 77 3.00 0.86 4.40
N PHE A 78 2.47 0.16 3.40
CA PHE A 78 2.70 0.46 1.98
C PHE A 78 1.89 1.68 1.54
N VAL A 79 2.49 2.63 0.82
CA VAL A 79 1.78 3.78 0.22
C VAL A 79 1.72 3.63 -1.29
N ALA A 80 2.90 3.51 -1.93
CA ALA A 80 3.00 3.40 -3.38
C ALA A 80 4.33 2.77 -3.82
N LEU A 81 4.40 2.28 -5.04
CA LEU A 81 5.64 1.93 -5.73
C LEU A 81 5.60 2.35 -7.20
N THR A 82 6.78 2.58 -7.78
CA THR A 82 6.95 2.89 -9.20
C THR A 82 6.70 1.67 -10.09
N GLU A 83 6.03 1.87 -11.23
CA GLU A 83 5.88 0.83 -12.26
C GLU A 83 7.25 0.28 -12.71
N GLY A 84 7.29 -1.02 -13.01
CA GLY A 84 8.51 -1.74 -13.38
C GLY A 84 9.24 -2.40 -12.21
N THR A 85 8.97 -1.99 -10.98
CA THR A 85 9.47 -2.68 -9.78
C THR A 85 8.81 -4.04 -9.66
N LYS A 86 9.57 -5.11 -9.40
CA LYS A 86 8.98 -6.43 -9.16
C LYS A 86 8.39 -6.45 -7.76
N TRP A 87 7.15 -6.91 -7.62
CA TRP A 87 6.54 -7.05 -6.31
C TRP A 87 5.53 -8.20 -6.28
N LYS A 88 5.22 -8.66 -5.06
CA LYS A 88 4.14 -9.60 -4.79
C LYS A 88 3.62 -9.43 -3.38
N ILE A 89 2.32 -9.63 -3.21
CA ILE A 89 1.70 -9.72 -1.89
C ILE A 89 1.68 -11.19 -1.47
N ARG A 90 2.12 -11.48 -0.24
CA ARG A 90 2.04 -12.83 0.33
C ARG A 90 1.60 -12.79 1.78
N LYS A 91 1.08 -13.92 2.26
CA LYS A 91 0.81 -14.09 3.69
C LYS A 91 2.12 -14.19 4.46
N PHE A 92 2.19 -13.49 5.59
CA PHE A 92 3.32 -13.57 6.50
C PHE A 92 2.97 -14.48 7.68
N GLY A 93 3.83 -15.47 7.92
CA GLY A 93 3.61 -16.49 8.96
C GLY A 93 2.50 -17.50 8.64
N GLY A 94 2.23 -18.37 9.61
CA GLY A 94 1.13 -19.34 9.54
C GLY A 94 -0.18 -18.80 10.14
N TRP A 95 -1.23 -19.63 10.21
CA TRP A 95 -2.53 -19.26 10.81
C TRP A 95 -2.41 -18.71 12.24
N LYS A 96 -1.45 -19.19 13.04
CA LYS A 96 -1.19 -18.69 14.40
C LYS A 96 -0.69 -17.23 14.41
N SER A 97 0.15 -16.85 13.46
CA SER A 97 0.66 -15.48 13.33
C SER A 97 -0.44 -14.50 12.90
N PHE A 98 -1.30 -14.93 11.99
CA PHE A 98 -2.47 -14.15 11.53
C PHE A 98 -3.46 -13.85 12.68
N LEU A 99 -3.76 -14.84 13.53
CA LEU A 99 -4.71 -14.71 14.63
C LEU A 99 -4.18 -13.91 15.84
N LEU A 100 -2.87 -13.99 16.11
CA LEU A 100 -2.28 -13.39 17.31
C LEU A 100 -1.59 -12.03 17.04
N GLY A 101 -1.06 -11.83 15.84
CA GLY A 101 -0.32 -10.63 15.46
C GLY A 101 -1.15 -9.54 14.80
N GLY A 102 -2.30 -9.88 14.21
CA GLY A 102 -3.13 -8.94 13.45
C GLY A 102 -2.53 -8.52 12.10
N GLU A 103 -1.31 -8.95 11.80
CA GLU A 103 -0.63 -8.76 10.51
C GLU A 103 -0.78 -10.04 9.69
N GLY A 104 -1.30 -9.89 8.46
CA GLY A 104 -1.65 -11.04 7.64
C GLY A 104 -1.12 -11.03 6.22
N LEU A 105 -0.71 -9.87 5.72
CA LEU A 105 -0.22 -9.69 4.37
C LEU A 105 1.01 -8.78 4.41
N VAL A 106 2.05 -9.20 3.71
CA VAL A 106 3.25 -8.40 3.45
C VAL A 106 3.42 -8.23 1.96
N VAL A 107 4.09 -7.15 1.60
CA VAL A 107 4.52 -6.83 0.26
C VAL A 107 6.01 -7.12 0.18
N GLU A 108 6.40 -7.99 -0.74
CA GLU A 108 7.81 -8.13 -1.12
C GLU A 108 8.07 -7.31 -2.36
N VAL A 109 9.11 -6.49 -2.35
CA VAL A 109 9.52 -5.65 -3.47
C VAL A 109 10.98 -5.90 -3.79
N GLU A 110 11.31 -6.07 -5.07
CA GLU A 110 12.67 -6.22 -5.60
C GLU A 110 12.94 -5.13 -6.65
N GLY A 111 14.04 -4.41 -6.45
CA GLY A 111 14.47 -3.31 -7.32
C GLY A 111 14.98 -3.75 -8.70
N PRO A 112 15.15 -2.80 -9.63
CA PRO A 112 15.18 -1.37 -9.37
C PRO A 112 13.80 -0.72 -9.22
N GLY A 113 13.67 0.23 -8.30
CA GLY A 113 12.41 0.96 -8.10
C GLY A 113 12.41 1.86 -6.87
N THR A 114 11.35 2.65 -6.73
CA THR A 114 11.08 3.44 -5.52
C THR A 114 9.82 2.91 -4.86
N ILE A 115 9.90 2.71 -3.54
CA ILE A 115 8.75 2.42 -2.68
C ILE A 115 8.56 3.57 -1.70
N LEU A 116 7.29 3.95 -1.50
CA LEU A 116 6.85 4.90 -0.48
C LEU A 116 6.16 4.11 0.63
N ILE A 117 6.54 4.36 1.87
CA ILE A 117 5.95 3.75 3.06
C ILE A 117 5.44 4.82 4.02
N GLN A 118 4.50 4.46 4.89
CA GLN A 118 3.97 5.34 5.93
C GLN A 118 4.39 4.89 7.33
N SER A 119 4.60 5.83 8.25
CA SER A 119 5.09 5.53 9.61
C SER A 119 4.03 5.08 10.61
N ARG A 120 2.74 5.17 10.25
CA ARG A 120 1.64 4.76 11.12
C ARG A 120 0.60 3.98 10.35
N VAL A 121 -0.19 3.21 11.08
CA VAL A 121 -1.19 2.30 10.53
C VAL A 121 -2.52 2.43 11.27
N LEU A 122 -3.59 2.63 10.50
CA LEU A 122 -4.92 2.96 11.02
C LEU A 122 -5.54 1.84 11.88
N PRO A 123 -5.40 0.53 11.55
CA PRO A 123 -5.98 -0.54 12.37
C PRO A 123 -5.50 -0.54 13.83
N GLN A 124 -4.24 -0.18 14.07
CA GLN A 124 -3.64 -0.10 15.41
C GLN A 124 -4.24 1.07 16.20
N LEU A 125 -4.47 2.22 15.55
CA LEU A 125 -5.20 3.34 16.16
C LEU A 125 -6.63 2.92 16.51
N VAL A 126 -7.36 2.31 15.56
CA VAL A 126 -8.73 1.85 15.78
C VAL A 126 -8.79 0.88 16.95
N ARG A 127 -7.88 -0.10 17.03
CA ARG A 127 -7.80 -1.06 18.14
C ARG A 127 -7.58 -0.36 19.49
N LEU A 128 -6.77 0.69 19.53
CA LEU A 128 -6.52 1.46 20.75
C LEU A 128 -7.77 2.22 21.20
N VAL A 129 -8.43 2.94 20.28
CA VAL A 129 -9.57 3.80 20.61
C VAL A 129 -10.86 2.99 20.84
N ARG A 130 -10.99 1.79 20.24
CA ARG A 130 -12.15 0.90 20.40
C ARG A 130 -12.50 0.57 21.85
N LYS A 131 -11.52 0.61 22.76
CA LYS A 131 -11.74 0.39 24.21
C LYS A 131 -12.66 1.44 24.85
N TYR A 132 -12.78 2.61 24.23
CA TYR A 132 -13.52 3.75 24.75
C TYR A 132 -14.86 3.98 24.05
N PHE A 133 -15.10 3.33 22.91
CA PHE A 133 -16.43 3.32 22.28
C PHE A 133 -17.28 2.26 22.97
N LYS A 134 -18.32 2.68 23.72
CA LYS A 134 -19.35 1.77 24.23
C LYS A 134 -20.04 1.12 23.04
N LYS A 135 -20.29 -0.19 23.15
CA LYS A 135 -21.15 -0.92 22.21
C LYS A 135 -22.55 -0.32 22.17
#